data_AF-A0A7X9DXJ2-F1
#
_entry.id   AF-A0A7X9DXJ2-F1
#
_cell.length_a   1.000
_cell.length_b   1.000
_cell.length_c   1.000
_cell.angle_alpha   90.00
_cell.angle_beta   90.00
_cell.angle_gamma   90.00
#
_symmetry.space_group_name_H-M   'P 1'
#
loop_
_entity.id
_entity.type
_entity.pdbx_description
1 polymer ?
#
loop_
_entity_poly.entity_id
_entity_poly.type
_entity_poly.pdbx_seq_one_letter_code
_entity_poly.pdbx_strand_id
1 'polypeptide(L)'
;MKYKILFMLAVMFLFSCRMLGCFTVKDACKECCKQATNRLKGPLGSEKAWRMREPCIQECVDFANERDKDGEWVEANEACFLDPKSYKLD
;
A
#
# COMPACT_ATOMS: atom_id res chain seq x y z
N MET A 1 13.06 -32.41 12.86
CA MET A 1 13.20 -32.46 11.38
C MET A 1 11.92 -32.05 10.65
N LYS A 2 10.76 -32.65 10.92
CA LYS A 2 9.47 -32.30 10.26
C LYS A 2 9.12 -30.80 10.32
N TYR A 3 9.34 -30.16 11.47
CA TYR A 3 9.08 -28.72 11.66
C TYR A 3 10.03 -27.80 10.87
N LYS A 4 11.29 -28.20 10.63
CA LYS A 4 12.24 -27.41 9.82
C LYS A 4 11.85 -27.42 8.33
N ILE A 5 11.36 -28.56 7.84
CA ILE A 5 10.89 -28.72 6.47
C ILE A 5 9.58 -27.96 6.25
N LEU A 6 8.65 -28.04 7.21
CA LEU A 6 7.42 -27.23 7.18
C LEU A 6 7.71 -25.72 7.21
N PHE A 7 8.66 -25.29 8.03
CA PHE A 7 9.06 -23.88 8.10
C PHE A 7 9.70 -23.40 6.79
N MET A 8 10.59 -24.20 6.18
CA MET A 8 11.17 -23.86 4.87
C MET A 8 10.11 -23.77 3.76
N LEU A 9 9.15 -24.69 3.73
CA LEU A 9 8.05 -24.64 2.76
C LEU A 9 7.16 -23.41 2.95
N ALA A 10 6.88 -23.01 4.19
CA ALA A 10 6.13 -21.80 4.48
C ALA A 10 6.87 -20.53 4.04
N VAL A 11 8.19 -20.45 4.29
CA VAL A 11 9.01 -19.32 3.85
C VAL A 11 9.11 -19.26 2.33
N MET A 12 9.26 -20.40 1.65
CA MET A 12 9.22 -20.47 0.19
C MET A 12 7.86 -20.02 -0.35
N PHE A 13 6.75 -20.45 0.25
CA PHE A 13 5.41 -20.06 -0.20
C PHE A 13 5.17 -18.54 -0.05
N LEU A 14 5.65 -17.94 1.03
CA LEU A 14 5.60 -16.48 1.25
C LEU A 14 6.47 -15.72 0.23
N PHE A 15 7.67 -16.24 -0.08
CA PHE A 15 8.52 -15.67 -1.12
C PHE A 15 7.90 -15.82 -2.51
N SER A 16 7.24 -16.94 -2.80
CA SER A 16 6.50 -17.16 -4.04
C SER A 16 5.36 -16.16 -4.19
N CYS A 17 4.58 -15.89 -3.15
CA CYS A 17 3.54 -14.85 -3.20
C CYS A 17 4.10 -13.45 -3.47
N ARG A 18 5.31 -13.17 -2.97
CA ARG A 18 6.01 -11.91 -3.23
C ARG A 18 6.50 -11.82 -4.68
N MET A 19 6.91 -12.94 -5.29
CA MET A 19 7.46 -13.00 -6.65
C MET A 19 6.39 -13.23 -7.74
N LEU A 20 5.20 -13.72 -7.40
CA LEU A 20 4.11 -14.05 -8.34
C LEU A 20 2.99 -13.00 -8.41
N GLY A 21 3.22 -11.79 -7.90
CA GLY A 21 2.27 -10.68 -8.06
C GLY A 21 0.98 -10.82 -7.24
N CYS A 22 1.02 -11.47 -6.07
CA CYS A 22 -0.14 -11.49 -5.15
C CYS A 22 -0.46 -10.11 -4.55
N PHE A 23 0.42 -9.12 -4.70
CA PHE A 23 0.14 -7.74 -4.32
C PHE A 23 -0.63 -7.07 -5.46
N THR A 24 -1.96 -7.12 -5.36
CA THR A 24 -2.77 -6.29 -6.24
C THR A 24 -2.37 -4.83 -6.04
N VAL A 25 -2.43 -4.03 -7.10
CA VAL A 25 -2.19 -2.58 -7.02
C VAL A 25 -3.01 -1.95 -5.89
N LYS A 26 -4.25 -2.42 -5.72
CA LYS A 26 -5.15 -1.99 -4.66
C LYS A 26 -4.62 -2.27 -3.26
N ASP A 27 -4.10 -3.47 -3.00
CA ASP A 27 -3.55 -3.83 -1.69
C ASP A 27 -2.26 -3.07 -1.38
N ALA A 28 -1.39 -2.93 -2.38
CA ALA A 28 -0.17 -2.13 -2.27
C ALA A 28 -0.49 -0.66 -1.96
N CYS A 29 -1.42 -0.06 -2.70
CA CYS A 29 -1.90 1.29 -2.46
C CYS A 29 -2.57 1.44 -1.09
N LYS A 30 -3.31 0.44 -0.63
CA LYS A 30 -3.94 0.43 0.70
C LYS A 30 -2.92 0.49 1.83
N GLU A 31 -1.87 -0.33 1.78
CA GLU A 31 -0.84 -0.29 2.81
C GLU A 31 0.03 0.98 2.71
N CYS A 32 0.36 1.43 1.49
CA CYS A 32 1.08 2.70 1.29
C CYS A 32 0.28 3.88 1.88
N CYS A 33 -0.98 4.07 1.46
CA CYS A 33 -1.82 5.17 1.93
C CYS A 33 -2.12 5.09 3.44
N LYS A 34 -2.25 3.90 4.01
CA LYS A 34 -2.40 3.73 5.46
C LYS A 34 -1.16 4.18 6.22
N GLN A 35 0.04 3.83 5.77
CA GLN A 35 1.29 4.30 6.37
C GLN A 35 1.45 5.80 6.22
N ALA A 36 1.18 6.31 5.02
CA ALA A 36 1.33 7.70 4.67
C ALA A 36 0.34 8.59 5.47
N THR A 37 -0.93 8.21 5.54
CA THR A 37 -1.95 8.90 6.37
C THR A 37 -1.70 8.78 7.87
N ASN A 38 -1.09 7.69 8.35
CA ASN A 38 -0.67 7.57 9.75
C ASN A 38 0.36 8.66 10.12
N ARG A 39 1.29 8.99 9.22
CA ARG A 39 2.27 10.08 9.41
C ARG A 39 1.56 11.46 9.53
N LEU A 40 0.39 11.61 8.91
CA LEU A 40 -0.41 12.84 8.93
C LEU A 40 -1.31 13.02 10.17
N LYS A 41 -1.47 12.00 11.02
CA LYS A 41 -2.36 12.09 12.20
C LYS A 41 -1.99 13.23 13.17
N GLY A 42 -0.71 13.54 13.29
CA GLY A 42 -0.22 14.69 14.07
C GLY A 42 -0.65 16.03 13.46
N PRO A 43 -0.19 16.39 12.24
CA PRO A 43 -0.45 17.70 11.64
C PRO A 43 -1.91 17.96 11.26
N LEU A 44 -2.72 16.93 10.98
CA LEU A 44 -4.11 17.08 10.51
C LEU A 44 -5.17 16.60 11.51
N GLY A 45 -4.77 15.86 12.55
CA GLY A 45 -5.69 15.16 13.44
C GLY A 45 -6.13 13.79 12.89
N SER A 46 -6.43 12.86 13.80
CA SER A 46 -6.74 11.47 13.47
C SER A 46 -7.94 11.29 12.55
N GLU A 47 -8.97 12.12 12.68
CA GLU A 47 -10.19 12.02 11.90
C GLU A 47 -9.99 12.44 10.44
N LYS A 48 -9.31 13.57 10.21
CA LYS A 48 -8.98 14.03 8.86
C LYS A 48 -8.01 13.07 8.16
N ALA A 49 -7.01 12.59 8.88
CA ALA A 49 -6.09 11.56 8.36
C ALA A 49 -6.82 10.26 7.98
N TRP A 50 -7.87 9.87 8.72
CA TRP A 50 -8.70 8.72 8.37
C TRP A 50 -9.52 8.97 7.10
N ARG A 51 -10.16 10.14 7.00
CA ARG A 51 -10.96 10.52 5.82
C ARG A 51 -10.14 10.58 4.52
N MET A 52 -8.85 10.90 4.60
CA MET A 52 -7.94 10.92 3.44
C MET A 52 -7.53 9.54 2.93
N ARG A 53 -7.83 8.45 3.64
CA ARG A 53 -7.37 7.12 3.23
C ARG A 53 -8.01 6.63 1.95
N GLU A 54 -9.34 6.69 1.86
CA GLU A 54 -10.05 6.18 0.68
C GLU A 54 -9.70 6.97 -0.59
N PRO A 55 -9.67 8.32 -0.57
CA PRO A 55 -9.19 9.11 -1.70
C PRO A 55 -7.76 8.77 -2.11
N CYS A 56 -6.83 8.66 -1.16
CA CYS A 56 -5.44 8.28 -1.43
C CYS A 56 -5.33 6.92 -2.12
N ILE A 57 -6.11 5.93 -1.65
CA ILE A 57 -6.10 4.59 -2.23
C ILE A 57 -6.54 4.63 -3.69
N GLN A 58 -7.64 5.34 -3.97
CA GLN A 58 -8.18 5.45 -5.31
C GLN A 58 -7.20 6.19 -6.25
N GLU A 59 -6.66 7.33 -5.83
CA GLU A 59 -5.66 8.07 -6.61
C GLU A 59 -4.41 7.24 -6.90
N CYS A 60 -3.91 6.50 -5.91
CA CYS A 60 -2.76 5.61 -6.09
C CYS A 60 -3.06 4.49 -7.10
N VAL A 61 -4.26 3.88 -7.02
CA VAL A 61 -4.68 2.82 -7.94
C VAL A 61 -4.79 3.35 -9.36
N ASP A 62 -5.45 4.50 -9.54
CA ASP A 62 -5.62 5.12 -10.85
C ASP A 62 -4.25 5.52 -11.44
N PHE A 63 -3.38 6.14 -10.63
CA PHE A 63 -2.04 6.51 -11.02
C PHE A 63 -1.18 5.32 -11.48
N ALA A 64 -1.24 4.21 -10.74
CA ALA A 64 -0.50 3.00 -11.04
C ALA A 64 -1.03 2.33 -12.31
N ASN A 65 -2.35 2.22 -12.46
CA ASN A 65 -2.99 1.65 -13.64
C ASN A 65 -2.73 2.49 -14.91
N GLU A 66 -2.82 3.81 -14.83
CA GLU A 66 -2.53 4.72 -15.95
C GLU A 66 -1.09 4.58 -16.48
N ARG A 67 -0.16 4.16 -15.62
CA ARG A 67 1.28 4.05 -15.92
C ARG A 67 1.75 2.60 -16.10
N ASP A 68 0.80 1.67 -16.18
CA ASP A 68 1.06 0.24 -16.30
C ASP A 68 2.04 -0.25 -15.22
N LYS A 69 1.76 0.12 -13.96
CA LYS A 69 2.52 -0.26 -12.76
C LYS A 69 1.77 -1.29 -11.94
N ASP A 70 2.51 -2.23 -11.39
CA ASP A 70 2.00 -3.26 -10.50
C ASP A 70 2.13 -2.86 -9.03
N GLY A 71 1.61 -3.70 -8.14
CA GLY A 71 1.68 -3.48 -6.69
C GLY A 71 3.12 -3.50 -6.16
N GLU A 72 4.01 -4.27 -6.77
CA GLU A 72 5.43 -4.30 -6.38
C GLU A 72 6.09 -2.94 -6.62
N TRP A 73 5.83 -2.32 -7.78
CA TRP A 73 6.32 -0.98 -8.08
C TRP A 73 5.78 0.06 -7.08
N VAL A 74 4.49 -0.03 -6.71
CA VAL A 74 3.87 0.88 -5.73
C VAL A 74 4.55 0.78 -4.37
N GLU A 75 4.80 -0.44 -3.88
CA GLU A 75 5.51 -0.65 -2.60
C GLU A 75 6.96 -0.19 -2.67
N ALA A 76 7.68 -0.52 -3.75
CA ALA A 76 9.09 -0.21 -3.90
C ALA A 76 9.38 1.29 -3.98
N ASN A 77 8.42 2.08 -4.48
CA ASN A 77 8.57 3.53 -4.68
C ASN A 77 7.78 4.38 -3.67
N GLU A 78 7.13 3.75 -2.67
CA GLU A 78 6.18 4.41 -1.77
C GLU A 78 5.20 5.31 -2.55
N ALA A 79 4.66 4.82 -3.67
CA ALA A 79 3.95 5.63 -4.68
C ALA A 79 2.53 6.05 -4.29
N CYS A 80 2.25 6.27 -3.01
CA CYS A 80 1.00 6.83 -2.53
C CYS A 80 1.06 8.36 -2.54
N PHE A 81 0.12 8.97 -3.26
CA PHE A 81 0.06 10.42 -3.43
C PHE A 81 -0.38 11.10 -2.13
N LEU A 82 0.47 11.94 -1.53
CA LEU A 82 0.11 12.81 -0.42
C LEU A 82 0.63 14.22 -0.65
N ASP A 83 -0.11 15.01 -1.43
CA ASP A 83 -0.20 16.43 -1.16
C ASP A 83 -1.44 16.66 -0.29
N PRO A 84 -1.32 17.02 1.00
CA PRO A 84 -2.48 17.33 1.84
C PRO A 84 -3.40 18.42 1.26
N LYS A 85 -2.90 19.22 0.31
CA LYS A 85 -3.67 20.25 -0.39
C LYS A 85 -4.50 19.70 -1.56
N SER A 86 -4.22 18.49 -2.05
CA SER A 86 -5.00 17.87 -3.14
C SER A 86 -6.37 17.41 -2.64
N TYR A 87 -6.48 17.09 -1.35
CA TYR A 87 -7.74 16.65 -0.74
C TYR A 87 -8.55 17.85 -0.27
N LYS A 88 -9.70 18.09 -0.93
CA LYS A 88 -10.73 18.99 -0.39
C LYS A 88 -11.23 18.35 0.91
N LEU A 89 -10.80 18.92 2.04
CA LEU A 89 -11.25 18.57 3.37
C LEU A 89 -12.26 19.66 3.78
N ASP A 90 -13.43 19.62 3.15
CA ASP A 90 -14.61 20.38 3.55
C ASP A 90 -15.04 20.04 5.00
#